data_AF-A0A1S1Q6Y9-F1
#
_entry.id   AF-A0A1S1Q6Y9-F1
#
_cell.length_a   1.000
_cell.length_b   1.000
_cell.length_c   1.000
_cell.angle_alpha   90.00
_cell.angle_beta   90.00
_cell.angle_gamma   90.00
#
_symmetry.space_group_name_H-M   'P 1'
#
loop_
_entity.id
_entity.type
_entity.pdbx_description
1 polymer ?
#
loop_
_entity_poly.entity_id
_entity_poly.type
_entity_poly.pdbx_seq_one_letter_code
_entity_poly.pdbx_strand_id
1 'polypeptide(L)'
;MRWEDLFSDLELQWEAAEAAELEAEIADRSRREAAYLRMLDRMRPAVGAEVRCLLRGGPGPLAITGRLSALGVDWLLVSETGSTEVLVPRASLLAVRGLTTISAQPGHEGRLAARLDLRHVVRGLVRDRSVCAVALLGGAVLTGTLLRVGADFLELAEHPLGEFARRNDVRSGWTVPFDGLAYIRRS
;
A
#
# COMPACT_ATOMS: atom_id res chain seq x y z
N MET A 1 64.97 -3.32 -7.64
CA MET A 1 63.67 -3.87 -8.02
C MET A 1 63.87 -5.34 -8.31
N ARG A 2 63.34 -6.23 -7.48
CA ARG A 2 63.43 -7.67 -7.70
C ARG A 2 62.18 -8.10 -8.46
N TRP A 3 62.34 -9.07 -9.37
CA TRP A 3 61.23 -9.63 -10.14
C TRP A 3 60.08 -10.14 -9.26
N GLU A 4 60.41 -10.66 -8.07
CA GLU A 4 59.46 -11.10 -7.04
C GLU A 4 58.47 -9.99 -6.63
N ASP A 5 58.94 -8.75 -6.47
CA ASP A 5 58.10 -7.60 -6.06
C ASP A 5 57.09 -7.23 -7.16
N LEU A 6 57.49 -7.34 -8.44
CA LEU A 6 56.63 -7.04 -9.58
C LEU A 6 55.54 -8.11 -9.76
N PHE A 7 55.87 -9.39 -9.61
CA PHE A 7 54.88 -10.45 -9.69
C PHE A 7 53.85 -10.34 -8.56
N SER A 8 54.30 -10.02 -7.33
CA SER A 8 53.39 -9.80 -6.22
C SER A 8 52.44 -8.61 -6.44
N ASP A 9 52.92 -7.50 -7.01
CA ASP A 9 52.08 -6.35 -7.35
C ASP A 9 51.07 -6.68 -8.46
N LEU A 10 51.47 -7.41 -9.50
CA LEU A 10 50.57 -7.85 -10.56
C LEU A 10 49.52 -8.87 -10.07
N GLU A 11 49.90 -9.79 -9.18
CA GLU A 11 48.99 -10.73 -8.53
C GLU A 11 47.94 -9.98 -7.70
N LEU A 12 48.36 -9.01 -6.88
CA LEU A 12 47.44 -8.16 -6.11
C LEU A 12 46.50 -7.34 -7.01
N GLN A 13 47.02 -6.79 -8.11
CA GLN A 13 46.20 -6.06 -9.09
C GLN A 13 45.18 -6.97 -9.78
N TRP A 14 45.57 -8.21 -10.10
CA TRP A 14 44.69 -9.20 -10.70
C TRP A 14 43.58 -9.63 -9.74
N GLU A 15 43.92 -9.99 -8.50
CA GLU A 15 42.94 -10.36 -7.46
C GLU A 15 41.95 -9.21 -7.19
N ALA A 16 42.44 -7.98 -7.15
CA ALA A 16 41.59 -6.80 -7.00
C ALA A 16 40.65 -6.58 -8.19
N ALA A 17 41.13 -6.83 -9.42
CA ALA A 17 40.32 -6.74 -10.63
C ALA A 17 39.22 -7.82 -10.66
N GLU A 18 39.57 -9.07 -10.32
CA GLU A 18 38.61 -10.19 -10.25
C GLU A 18 37.53 -9.93 -9.19
N ALA A 19 37.91 -9.43 -8.01
CA ALA A 19 36.96 -9.05 -6.97
C ALA A 19 36.01 -7.94 -7.43
N ALA A 20 36.54 -6.91 -8.12
CA ALA A 20 35.74 -5.80 -8.64
C ALA A 20 34.76 -6.25 -9.75
N GLU A 21 35.19 -7.16 -10.63
CA GLU A 21 34.32 -7.75 -11.66
C GLU A 21 33.17 -8.54 -11.01
N LEU A 22 33.48 -9.39 -10.03
CA LEU A 22 32.47 -10.18 -9.32
C LEU A 22 31.46 -9.27 -8.59
N GLU A 23 31.92 -8.21 -7.92
CA GLU A 23 31.04 -7.23 -7.26
C GLU A 23 30.12 -6.53 -8.27
N ALA A 24 30.66 -6.16 -9.45
CA ALA A 24 29.87 -5.55 -10.51
C ALA A 24 28.78 -6.49 -11.04
N GLU A 25 29.10 -7.78 -11.24
CA GLU A 25 28.15 -8.80 -11.65
C GLU A 25 27.05 -9.03 -10.60
N ILE A 26 27.41 -9.13 -9.32
CA ILE A 26 26.46 -9.27 -8.20
C ILE A 26 25.51 -8.07 -8.15
N ALA A 27 26.04 -6.85 -8.27
CA ALA A 27 25.26 -5.63 -8.25
C ALA A 27 24.28 -5.57 -9.44
N ASP A 28 24.75 -5.95 -10.63
CA ASP A 28 23.95 -5.94 -11.85
C ASP A 28 22.84 -7.00 -11.81
N ARG A 29 23.15 -8.21 -11.35
CA ARG A 29 22.16 -9.26 -11.10
C ARG A 29 21.12 -8.81 -10.07
N SER A 30 21.54 -8.23 -8.96
CA SER A 30 20.64 -7.73 -7.91
C SER A 30 19.69 -6.64 -8.45
N ARG A 31 20.18 -5.73 -9.30
CA ARG A 31 19.35 -4.71 -9.96
C ARG A 31 18.32 -5.32 -10.91
N ARG A 32 18.69 -6.33 -11.68
CA ARG A 32 17.75 -7.06 -12.55
C ARG A 32 16.68 -7.78 -11.75
N GLU A 33 17.06 -8.47 -10.69
CA GLU A 33 16.12 -9.18 -9.80
C GLU A 33 15.13 -8.19 -9.16
N ALA A 34 15.62 -7.03 -8.71
CA ALA A 34 14.77 -5.98 -8.15
C ALA A 34 13.75 -5.40 -9.14
N ALA A 35 14.06 -5.37 -10.43
CA ALA A 35 13.15 -4.87 -11.48
C ALA A 35 11.87 -5.71 -11.63
N TYR A 36 11.87 -6.96 -11.17
CA TYR A 36 10.69 -7.83 -11.20
C TYR A 36 9.78 -7.69 -9.96
N LEU A 37 10.23 -6.96 -8.94
CA LEU A 37 9.46 -6.78 -7.72
C LEU A 37 8.35 -5.75 -7.91
N ARG A 38 7.13 -6.11 -7.53
CA ARG A 38 6.02 -5.15 -7.46
C ARG A 38 6.09 -4.38 -6.15
N MET A 39 5.41 -3.25 -6.10
CA MET A 39 5.25 -2.48 -4.84
C MET A 39 4.66 -3.34 -3.72
N LEU A 40 3.69 -4.22 -4.02
CA LEU A 40 3.12 -5.13 -3.02
C LEU A 40 4.15 -6.12 -2.47
N ASP A 41 5.08 -6.60 -3.31
CA ASP A 41 6.17 -7.50 -2.89
C ASP A 41 7.13 -6.78 -1.92
N ARG A 42 7.36 -5.47 -2.13
CA ARG A 42 8.11 -4.61 -1.21
C ARG A 42 7.37 -4.35 0.11
N MET A 43 6.06 -4.26 0.09
CA MET A 43 5.25 -3.97 1.28
C MET A 43 4.90 -5.20 2.12
N ARG A 44 4.85 -6.38 1.52
CA ARG A 44 4.39 -7.61 2.18
C ARG A 44 5.21 -7.96 3.44
N PRO A 45 6.55 -7.83 3.48
CA PRO A 45 7.33 -8.05 4.71
C PRO A 45 7.09 -7.01 5.81
N ALA A 46 6.49 -5.86 5.49
CA ALA A 46 6.19 -4.79 6.45
C ALA A 46 4.83 -4.98 7.14
N VAL A 47 4.07 -6.05 6.84
CA VAL A 47 2.85 -6.36 7.58
C VAL A 47 3.18 -6.58 9.06
N GLY A 48 2.48 -5.86 9.93
CA GLY A 48 2.72 -5.80 11.36
C GLY A 48 3.68 -4.69 11.81
N ALA A 49 4.36 -4.01 10.88
CA ALA A 49 5.26 -2.89 11.15
C ALA A 49 4.57 -1.54 10.96
N GLU A 50 5.18 -0.48 11.50
CA GLU A 50 4.72 0.89 11.30
C GLU A 50 5.14 1.42 9.92
N VAL A 51 4.19 2.00 9.20
CA VAL A 51 4.38 2.57 7.87
C VAL A 51 3.79 3.97 7.80
N ARG A 52 4.36 4.80 6.93
CA ARG A 52 3.77 6.09 6.53
C ARG A 52 3.48 6.07 5.05
N CYS A 53 2.20 6.15 4.69
CA CYS A 53 1.71 6.19 3.32
C CYS A 53 1.40 7.64 2.94
N LEU A 54 2.00 8.12 1.85
CA LEU A 54 1.58 9.35 1.19
C LEU A 54 0.55 8.99 0.11
N LEU A 55 -0.58 9.69 0.11
CA LEU A 55 -1.72 9.44 -0.77
C LEU A 55 -2.01 10.68 -1.60
N ARG A 56 -2.63 10.47 -2.76
CA ARG A 56 -3.28 11.53 -3.53
C ARG A 56 -4.42 12.13 -2.70
N GLY A 57 -4.55 13.45 -2.72
CA GLY A 57 -5.66 14.17 -2.12
C GLY A 57 -5.55 15.68 -2.33
N GLY A 58 -6.69 16.36 -2.53
CA GLY A 58 -6.82 17.82 -2.51
C GLY A 58 -5.70 18.61 -3.22
N PRO A 59 -5.31 19.80 -2.69
CA PRO A 59 -4.22 20.60 -3.25
C PRO A 59 -2.82 20.04 -2.96
N GLY A 60 -2.69 18.96 -2.18
CA GLY A 60 -1.40 18.36 -1.84
C GLY A 60 -1.51 17.01 -1.11
N PRO A 61 -0.44 16.19 -1.10
CA PRO A 61 -0.50 14.80 -0.64
C PRO A 61 -1.03 14.66 0.80
N LEU A 62 -1.92 13.69 1.00
CA LEU A 62 -2.39 13.28 2.32
C LEU A 62 -1.40 12.27 2.91
N ALA A 63 -1.27 12.23 4.24
CA ALA A 63 -0.40 11.26 4.92
C ALA A 63 -1.20 10.43 5.93
N ILE A 64 -1.05 9.11 5.85
CA ILE A 64 -1.57 8.15 6.84
C ILE A 64 -0.38 7.45 7.47
N THR A 65 -0.33 7.43 8.80
CA THR A 65 0.73 6.73 9.57
C THR A 65 0.06 5.74 10.51
N GLY A 66 0.56 4.50 10.53
CA GLY A 66 0.05 3.47 11.41
C GLY A 66 0.67 2.11 11.11
N ARG A 67 0.13 1.07 11.74
CA ARG A 67 0.59 -0.31 11.51
C ARG A 67 -0.02 -0.85 10.24
N LEU A 68 0.78 -1.40 9.32
CA LEU A 68 0.25 -2.10 8.14
C LEU A 68 -0.33 -3.44 8.60
N SER A 69 -1.65 -3.54 8.70
CA SER A 69 -2.33 -4.71 9.23
C SER A 69 -2.61 -5.77 8.17
N ALA A 70 -2.90 -5.34 6.95
CA ALA A 70 -3.09 -6.24 5.81
C ALA A 70 -2.85 -5.52 4.47
N LEU A 71 -2.67 -6.29 3.41
CA LEU A 71 -2.65 -5.80 2.03
C LEU A 71 -3.32 -6.82 1.10
N GLY A 72 -3.98 -6.31 0.07
CA GLY A 72 -4.52 -7.09 -1.05
C GLY A 72 -3.89 -6.70 -2.38
N VAL A 73 -4.53 -7.10 -3.48
CA VAL A 73 -4.03 -6.84 -4.84
C VAL A 73 -4.10 -5.35 -5.24
N ASP A 74 -5.02 -4.60 -4.65
CA ASP A 74 -5.30 -3.21 -4.97
C ASP A 74 -5.69 -2.36 -3.75
N TRP A 75 -5.37 -2.82 -2.54
CA TRP A 75 -5.62 -2.09 -1.29
C TRP A 75 -4.62 -2.42 -0.18
N LEU A 76 -4.56 -1.53 0.82
CA LEU A 76 -3.78 -1.64 2.05
C LEU A 76 -4.71 -1.33 3.24
N LEU A 77 -4.54 -2.01 4.37
CA LEU A 77 -5.21 -1.70 5.62
C LEU A 77 -4.18 -1.22 6.63
N VAL A 78 -4.32 0.01 7.07
CA VAL A 78 -3.45 0.65 8.06
C VAL A 78 -4.26 0.89 9.32
N SER A 79 -3.81 0.35 10.44
CA SER A 79 -4.40 0.63 11.76
C SER A 79 -3.68 1.85 12.37
N GLU A 80 -4.42 2.94 12.55
CA GLU A 80 -3.94 4.15 13.23
C GLU A 80 -3.90 3.93 14.75
N THR A 81 -3.50 4.94 15.53
CA THR A 81 -3.59 4.88 17.00
C THR A 81 -5.05 5.01 17.45
N GLY A 82 -5.46 4.18 18.42
CA GLY A 82 -6.89 3.92 18.68
C GLY A 82 -7.41 2.87 17.69
N SER A 83 -8.54 2.23 17.96
CA SER A 83 -9.05 1.10 17.15
C SER A 83 -9.52 1.48 15.72
N THR A 84 -8.98 2.56 15.16
CA THR A 84 -9.32 3.12 13.86
C THR A 84 -8.56 2.41 12.75
N GLU A 85 -9.31 1.93 11.76
CA GLU A 85 -8.77 1.26 10.59
C GLU A 85 -8.95 2.14 9.35
N VAL A 86 -7.88 2.27 8.56
CA VAL A 86 -7.86 3.04 7.32
C VAL A 86 -7.59 2.08 6.16
N LEU A 87 -8.60 1.90 5.32
CA LEU A 87 -8.50 1.20 4.06
C LEU A 87 -8.04 2.16 2.97
N VAL A 88 -6.88 1.88 2.38
CA VAL A 88 -6.23 2.71 1.36
C VAL A 88 -6.24 1.96 0.03
N PRO A 89 -6.93 2.47 -1.01
CA PRO A 89 -6.79 1.95 -2.37
C PRO A 89 -5.34 2.10 -2.86
N ARG A 90 -4.77 1.06 -3.47
CA ARG A 90 -3.41 1.13 -4.04
C ARG A 90 -3.30 2.24 -5.08
N ALA A 91 -4.37 2.52 -5.83
CA ALA A 91 -4.41 3.58 -6.81
C ALA A 91 -4.18 4.97 -6.20
N SER A 92 -4.52 5.22 -4.93
CA SER A 92 -4.29 6.51 -4.28
C SER A 92 -2.86 6.66 -3.74
N LEU A 93 -2.10 5.57 -3.62
CA LEU A 93 -0.78 5.56 -3.01
C LEU A 93 0.27 6.26 -3.90
N LEU A 94 0.97 7.24 -3.31
CA LEU A 94 2.08 7.97 -3.94
C LEU A 94 3.45 7.48 -3.46
N ALA A 95 3.59 7.24 -2.16
CA ALA A 95 4.86 6.78 -1.57
C ALA A 95 4.62 6.06 -0.24
N VAL A 96 5.58 5.22 0.16
CA VAL A 96 5.58 4.55 1.47
C VAL A 96 6.94 4.72 2.13
N ARG A 97 6.95 5.05 3.42
CA ARG A 97 8.12 4.96 4.29
C ARG A 97 7.90 3.88 5.36
N GLY A 98 9.01 3.37 5.91
CA GLY A 98 8.99 2.31 6.94
C GLY A 98 9.13 0.89 6.37
N LEU A 99 9.43 0.73 5.08
CA LEU A 99 9.70 -0.58 4.49
C LEU A 99 11.13 -1.03 4.81
N THR A 100 11.31 -2.34 5.07
CA THR A 100 12.63 -2.95 5.27
C THR A 100 13.36 -3.14 3.95
N THR A 101 14.63 -3.53 3.99
CA THR A 101 15.41 -3.89 2.79
C THR A 101 14.94 -5.20 2.14
N ILE A 102 14.17 -6.03 2.87
CA ILE A 102 13.69 -7.33 2.43
C ILE A 102 12.43 -7.17 1.57
N SER A 103 12.32 -7.97 0.51
CA SER A 103 11.12 -8.07 -0.34
C SER A 103 10.58 -9.51 -0.32
N ALA A 104 9.27 -9.67 -0.45
CA ALA A 104 8.69 -10.99 -0.67
C ALA A 104 9.00 -11.49 -2.08
N GLN A 105 9.07 -12.81 -2.25
CA GLN A 105 9.16 -13.41 -3.58
C GLN A 105 7.86 -13.15 -4.36
N PRO A 106 7.94 -12.65 -5.62
CA PRO A 106 6.77 -12.47 -6.47
C PRO A 106 5.96 -13.76 -6.61
N GLY A 107 4.63 -13.63 -6.60
CA GLY A 107 3.72 -14.78 -6.76
C GLY A 107 3.55 -15.64 -5.50
N HIS A 108 4.19 -15.28 -4.37
CA HIS A 108 3.98 -15.96 -3.09
C HIS A 108 2.67 -15.55 -2.38
N GLU A 109 1.88 -14.66 -2.98
CA GLU A 109 0.49 -14.50 -2.52
C GLU A 109 -0.29 -15.78 -2.73
N GLY A 110 -0.75 -16.41 -1.64
CA GLY A 110 -1.70 -17.53 -1.75
C GLY A 110 -2.89 -17.15 -2.64
N ARG A 111 -3.41 -18.11 -3.42
CA ARG A 111 -4.49 -17.89 -4.41
C ARG A 111 -5.67 -17.07 -3.91
N LEU A 112 -5.98 -17.17 -2.60
CA LEU A 112 -7.04 -16.40 -1.97
C LEU A 112 -6.68 -14.91 -1.85
N ALA A 113 -5.48 -14.58 -1.35
CA ALA A 113 -5.02 -13.20 -1.22
C ALA A 113 -4.95 -12.48 -2.58
N ALA A 114 -4.67 -13.21 -3.66
CA ALA A 114 -4.70 -12.67 -5.02
C ALA A 114 -6.12 -12.29 -5.51
N ARG A 115 -7.18 -12.83 -4.90
CA ARG A 115 -8.59 -12.58 -5.26
C ARG A 115 -9.30 -11.59 -4.34
N LEU A 116 -8.70 -11.23 -3.22
CA LEU A 116 -9.25 -10.26 -2.27
C LEU A 116 -8.93 -8.84 -2.74
N ASP A 117 -9.72 -8.36 -3.69
CA ASP A 117 -9.67 -6.99 -4.19
C ASP A 117 -10.36 -5.98 -3.27
N LEU A 118 -10.25 -4.70 -3.60
CA LEU A 118 -10.84 -3.60 -2.82
C LEU A 118 -12.35 -3.79 -2.65
N ARG A 119 -13.05 -4.26 -3.71
CA ARG A 119 -14.49 -4.56 -3.66
C ARG A 119 -14.82 -5.55 -2.57
N HIS A 120 -14.04 -6.63 -2.46
CA HIS A 120 -14.28 -7.64 -1.46
C HIS A 120 -14.24 -7.05 -0.05
N VAL A 121 -13.24 -6.21 0.25
CA VAL A 121 -13.10 -5.60 1.58
C VAL A 121 -14.20 -4.57 1.83
N VAL A 122 -14.52 -3.71 0.85
CA VAL A 122 -15.60 -2.71 1.00
C VAL A 122 -16.97 -3.38 1.15
N ARG A 123 -17.22 -4.54 0.52
CA ARG A 123 -18.43 -5.35 0.75
C ARG A 123 -18.54 -5.82 2.21
N GLY A 124 -17.41 -6.10 2.86
CA GLY A 124 -17.36 -6.37 4.31
C GLY A 124 -17.87 -5.16 5.11
N LEU A 125 -17.40 -3.95 4.79
CA LEU A 125 -17.84 -2.73 5.46
C LEU A 125 -19.34 -2.44 5.27
N VAL A 126 -19.88 -2.68 4.07
CA VAL A 126 -21.33 -2.60 3.79
C VAL A 126 -22.11 -3.61 4.62
N ARG A 127 -21.65 -4.86 4.68
CA ARG A 127 -22.31 -5.93 5.44
C ARG A 127 -22.38 -5.60 6.93
N ASP A 128 -21.30 -5.04 7.47
CA ASP A 128 -21.20 -4.63 8.86
C ASP A 128 -21.99 -3.35 9.17
N ARG A 129 -22.52 -2.66 8.13
CA ARG A 129 -23.14 -1.33 8.23
C ARG A 129 -22.24 -0.35 9.01
N SER A 130 -20.95 -0.42 8.72
CA SER A 130 -19.97 0.42 9.40
C SER A 130 -20.20 1.89 9.03
N VAL A 131 -20.13 2.76 10.03
CA VAL A 131 -20.01 4.20 9.79
C VAL A 131 -18.58 4.47 9.35
N CYS A 132 -18.42 5.19 8.25
CA CYS A 132 -17.12 5.45 7.64
C CYS A 132 -16.98 6.92 7.26
N ALA A 133 -15.75 7.41 7.34
CA ALA A 133 -15.32 8.63 6.67
C ALA A 133 -14.62 8.25 5.36
N VAL A 134 -15.22 8.61 4.23
CA VAL A 134 -14.72 8.36 2.87
C VAL A 134 -14.04 9.61 2.36
N ALA A 135 -12.71 9.59 2.31
CA ALA A 135 -11.92 10.69 1.73
C ALA A 135 -11.81 10.52 0.22
N LEU A 136 -12.10 11.59 -0.52
CA LEU A 136 -12.00 11.64 -1.97
C LEU A 136 -10.67 12.24 -2.40
N LEU A 137 -10.22 11.88 -3.61
CA LEU A 137 -9.03 12.47 -4.21
C LEU A 137 -9.13 13.99 -4.38
N GLY A 138 -10.34 14.53 -4.52
CA GLY A 138 -10.58 15.98 -4.55
C GLY A 138 -10.41 16.69 -3.20
N GLY A 139 -10.14 15.95 -2.11
CA GLY A 139 -9.94 16.49 -0.76
C GLY A 139 -11.20 16.57 0.11
N ALA A 140 -12.39 16.38 -0.47
CA ALA A 140 -13.64 16.26 0.29
C ALA A 140 -13.66 14.96 1.12
N VAL A 141 -14.32 15.00 2.27
CA VAL A 141 -14.56 13.84 3.13
C VAL A 141 -16.06 13.69 3.34
N LEU A 142 -16.59 12.54 2.94
CA LEU A 142 -17.99 12.18 3.10
C LEU A 142 -18.13 11.24 4.28
N THR A 143 -19.08 11.49 5.18
CA THR A 143 -19.28 10.66 6.37
C THR A 143 -20.64 10.01 6.31
N GLY A 144 -20.73 8.73 6.65
CA GLY A 144 -22.01 8.04 6.69
C GLY A 144 -21.88 6.53 6.69
N THR A 145 -22.95 5.85 6.31
CA THR A 145 -22.98 4.38 6.24
C THR A 145 -22.92 3.92 4.79
N LEU A 146 -22.04 2.97 4.49
CA LEU A 146 -21.95 2.37 3.17
C LEU A 146 -23.18 1.48 2.89
N LEU A 147 -23.85 1.73 1.77
CA LEU A 147 -25.10 1.06 1.41
C LEU A 147 -24.88 -0.12 0.48
N ARG A 148 -24.08 0.09 -0.58
CA ARG A 148 -23.82 -0.93 -1.60
C ARG A 148 -22.48 -0.74 -2.29
N VAL A 149 -22.02 -1.81 -2.92
CA VAL A 149 -20.80 -1.84 -3.72
C VAL A 149 -21.13 -2.39 -5.11
N GLY A 150 -20.81 -1.59 -6.12
CA GLY A 150 -20.87 -1.97 -7.53
C GLY A 150 -19.59 -2.64 -8.03
N ALA A 151 -19.41 -2.64 -9.35
CA ALA A 151 -18.21 -3.19 -9.99
C ALA A 151 -16.98 -2.27 -9.84
N ASP A 152 -17.21 -0.99 -9.64
CA ASP A 152 -16.19 0.07 -9.63
C ASP A 152 -16.61 1.27 -8.76
N PHE A 153 -17.70 1.15 -8.00
CA PHE A 153 -18.23 2.21 -7.16
C PHE A 153 -18.74 1.69 -5.81
N LEU A 154 -18.90 2.60 -4.86
CA LEU A 154 -19.68 2.41 -3.64
C LEU A 154 -20.77 3.48 -3.53
N GLU A 155 -21.81 3.18 -2.76
CA GLU A 155 -22.79 4.19 -2.34
C GLU A 155 -22.73 4.43 -0.84
N LEU A 156 -22.88 5.68 -0.44
CA LEU A 156 -22.83 6.16 0.93
C LEU A 156 -24.13 6.92 1.25
N ALA A 157 -24.85 6.51 2.29
CA ALA A 157 -25.86 7.35 2.91
C ALA A 157 -25.17 8.34 3.84
N GLU A 158 -25.11 9.61 3.45
CA GLU A 158 -24.43 10.64 4.23
C GLU A 158 -25.18 10.95 5.54
N HIS A 159 -24.45 10.97 6.65
CA HIS A 159 -24.91 11.44 7.96
C HIS A 159 -23.69 11.68 8.87
N PRO A 160 -23.81 12.52 9.93
CA PRO A 160 -22.72 12.74 10.87
C PRO A 160 -22.24 11.46 11.59
N LEU A 161 -20.98 11.47 12.07
CA LEU A 161 -20.46 10.43 12.97
C LEU A 161 -21.28 10.42 14.27
N GLY A 162 -21.87 9.28 14.62
CA GLY A 162 -22.60 9.08 15.89
C GLY A 162 -24.13 9.10 15.79
N GLU A 163 -24.70 9.47 14.64
CA GLU A 163 -26.14 9.34 14.38
C GLU A 163 -26.40 8.16 13.44
N PHE A 164 -27.30 7.25 13.81
CA PHE A 164 -27.77 6.21 12.89
C PHE A 164 -28.73 6.84 11.87
N ALA A 165 -28.50 6.58 10.58
CA ALA A 165 -29.43 7.00 9.53
C ALA A 165 -30.85 6.47 9.84
N ARG A 166 -31.79 7.37 10.15
CA ARG A 166 -33.20 7.02 10.30
C ARG A 166 -33.69 6.59 8.93
N ARG A 167 -34.40 5.45 8.84
CA ARG A 167 -34.83 4.81 7.58
C ARG A 167 -35.60 5.71 6.59
N ASN A 168 -36.07 6.89 7.01
CA ASN A 168 -36.82 7.84 6.19
C ASN A 168 -36.03 9.03 5.64
N ASP A 169 -34.73 9.20 5.96
CA ASP A 169 -33.90 10.32 5.46
C ASP A 169 -32.98 9.95 4.28
N VAL A 170 -33.11 8.74 3.73
CA VAL A 170 -32.32 8.29 2.57
C VAL A 170 -32.89 8.90 1.29
N ARG A 171 -32.64 10.19 1.05
CA ARG A 171 -32.98 10.84 -0.23
C ARG A 171 -31.81 11.49 -0.98
N SER A 172 -30.59 11.50 -0.41
CA SER A 172 -29.39 11.91 -1.14
C SER A 172 -28.15 11.19 -0.60
N GLY A 173 -27.80 10.07 -1.25
CA GLY A 173 -26.53 9.38 -1.02
C GLY A 173 -25.51 9.74 -2.09
N TRP A 174 -24.23 9.60 -1.77
CA TRP A 174 -23.15 9.75 -2.74
C TRP A 174 -22.89 8.41 -3.42
N THR A 175 -22.78 8.43 -4.76
CA THR A 175 -22.18 7.32 -5.51
C THR A 175 -20.74 7.71 -5.82
N VAL A 176 -19.78 6.94 -5.31
CA VAL A 176 -18.36 7.26 -5.39
C VAL A 176 -17.64 6.18 -6.20
N PRO A 177 -17.02 6.51 -7.35
CA PRO A 177 -16.17 5.57 -8.06
C PRO A 177 -14.90 5.28 -7.25
N PHE A 178 -14.37 4.06 -7.30
CA PHE A 178 -13.15 3.70 -6.57
C PHE A 178 -11.93 4.50 -7.00
N ASP A 179 -11.87 4.89 -8.27
CA ASP A 179 -10.80 5.77 -8.77
C ASP A 179 -10.86 7.18 -8.17
N GLY A 180 -11.97 7.57 -7.57
CA GLY A 180 -12.13 8.81 -6.82
C GLY A 180 -11.76 8.72 -5.34
N LEU A 181 -11.42 7.53 -4.83
CA LEU A 181 -11.11 7.32 -3.42
C LEU A 181 -9.65 7.66 -3.07
N ALA A 182 -9.46 8.44 -2.01
CA ALA A 182 -8.18 8.59 -1.34
C ALA A 182 -7.99 7.50 -0.27
N TYR A 183 -8.94 7.37 0.65
CA TYR A 183 -9.01 6.31 1.66
C TYR A 183 -10.42 6.21 2.25
N ILE A 184 -10.70 5.11 2.95
CA ILE A 184 -11.90 4.92 3.78
C ILE A 184 -11.44 4.66 5.21
N ARG A 185 -11.90 5.47 6.16
CA ARG A 185 -11.60 5.32 7.58
C ARG A 185 -12.84 4.79 8.32
N ARG A 186 -12.67 3.68 9.03
CA ARG A 186 -13.66 3.08 9.93
C ARG A 186 -13.31 3.48 11.36
N SER A 187 -14.25 4.16 12.03
CA SER A 187 -14.20 4.51 13.45
C SER A 187 -14.80 3.42 14.32
#